data_AF-A0A8J1J2U7-F1
#
_entry.id   AF-A0A8J1J2U7-F1
#
_cell.length_a   1.000
_cell.length_b   1.000
_cell.length_c   1.000
_cell.angle_alpha   90.00
_cell.angle_beta   90.00
_cell.angle_gamma   90.00
#
_symmetry.space_group_name_H-M   'P 1'
#
loop_
_entity.id
_entity.type
_entity.pdbx_description
1 polymer ?
#
loop_
_entity_poly.entity_id
_entity_poly.type
_entity_poly.pdbx_seq_one_letter_code
_entity_poly.pdbx_strand_id
1 'polypeptide(L)'
;MCIEKQTDFLSYDGSLTLSFALISVICFLMNEIIFGIFISYQDTPVVKANNRDLSFILLIAIKLSFLSVFLFLGRPVDITCMLRIITFGITFSIAVSSLLAKTIMVCVAFKATKPGSSWRKWLGVKLSNSVVLFCSSIQIIICMTWLAISPPFQELDIHTSPGTIIIQCNEGSAIGFYSVIGYMGLLAAVSFVLAFLARSLPDSFNEAKYI
;
A
#
# COMPACT_ATOMS: atom_id res chain seq x y z
N MET A 1 21.21 -25.39 37.51
CA MET A 1 21.64 -25.04 36.14
C MET A 1 20.45 -24.44 35.43
N CYS A 2 20.50 -23.15 35.11
CA CYS A 2 19.49 -22.54 34.22
C CYS A 2 19.87 -22.91 32.78
N ILE A 3 18.94 -23.49 32.04
CA ILE A 3 19.10 -23.83 30.62
C ILE A 3 18.40 -22.72 29.83
N GLU A 4 19.11 -22.08 28.90
CA GLU A 4 18.56 -21.04 28.05
C GLU A 4 17.44 -21.62 27.17
N LYS A 5 16.26 -21.01 27.24
CA LYS A 5 15.05 -21.49 26.56
C LYS A 5 15.11 -21.08 25.09
N GLN A 6 14.76 -21.98 24.17
CA GLN A 6 14.82 -21.74 22.73
C GLN A 6 13.81 -20.63 22.34
N THR A 7 14.26 -19.63 21.59
CA THR A 7 13.40 -18.53 21.10
C THR A 7 12.96 -18.80 19.67
N ASP A 8 11.65 -18.85 19.43
CA ASP A 8 11.06 -18.96 18.11
C ASP A 8 10.52 -17.59 17.68
N PHE A 9 10.83 -17.21 16.45
CA PHE A 9 10.33 -16.01 15.78
C PHE A 9 10.04 -16.39 14.32
N LEU A 10 9.42 -15.47 13.54
CA LEU A 10 9.27 -15.66 12.10
C LEU A 10 10.67 -15.57 11.43
N SER A 11 11.44 -16.64 11.58
CA SER A 11 12.79 -16.78 11.06
C SER A 11 12.75 -16.93 9.53
N TYR A 12 13.83 -16.50 8.88
CA TYR A 12 14.10 -16.77 7.47
C TYR A 12 14.17 -18.28 7.14
N ASP A 13 14.29 -19.14 8.16
CA ASP A 13 14.41 -20.60 8.00
C ASP A 13 13.06 -21.32 7.77
N GLY A 14 11.93 -20.61 7.87
CA GLY A 14 10.61 -21.15 7.51
C GLY A 14 10.43 -21.20 5.99
N SER A 15 9.96 -22.34 5.46
CA SER A 15 9.69 -22.51 4.01
C SER A 15 8.73 -21.45 3.44
N LEU A 16 7.80 -20.96 4.26
CA LEU A 16 6.85 -19.88 3.91
C LEU A 16 7.50 -18.49 3.94
N THR A 17 8.33 -18.18 4.94
CA THR A 17 9.01 -16.88 5.02
C THR A 17 10.03 -16.72 3.91
N LEU A 18 10.74 -17.80 3.55
CA LEU A 18 11.64 -17.82 2.39
C LEU A 18 10.88 -17.59 1.07
N SER A 19 9.72 -18.22 0.88
CA SER A 19 8.94 -18.03 -0.35
C SER A 19 8.41 -16.60 -0.48
N PHE A 20 7.89 -16.01 0.60
CA PHE A 20 7.48 -14.60 0.61
C PHE A 20 8.64 -13.64 0.35
N ALA A 21 9.81 -13.90 0.93
CA ALA A 21 11.01 -13.10 0.69
C ALA A 21 11.43 -13.16 -0.78
N LEU A 22 11.50 -14.36 -1.37
CA LEU A 22 11.85 -14.55 -2.78
C LEU A 22 10.86 -13.86 -3.73
N ILE A 23 9.56 -14.04 -3.50
CA ILE A 23 8.51 -13.39 -4.29
C ILE A 23 8.64 -11.86 -4.18
N SER A 24 8.84 -11.34 -2.97
CA SER A 24 9.01 -9.90 -2.76
C SER A 24 10.22 -9.33 -3.50
N VAL A 25 11.38 -10.02 -3.45
CA VAL A 25 12.60 -9.60 -4.19
C VAL A 25 12.34 -9.59 -5.70
N ILE A 26 11.74 -10.65 -6.24
CA ILE A 26 11.45 -10.74 -7.68
C ILE A 26 10.51 -9.61 -8.10
N CYS A 27 9.42 -9.39 -7.35
CA CYS A 27 8.47 -8.32 -7.62
C CYS A 27 9.10 -6.93 -7.51
N PHE A 28 9.97 -6.71 -6.52
CA PHE A 28 10.71 -5.46 -6.37
C PHE A 28 11.61 -5.19 -7.59
N LEU A 29 12.41 -6.18 -8.03
CA LEU A 29 13.27 -6.04 -9.20
C LEU A 29 12.48 -5.77 -10.48
N MET A 30 11.35 -6.47 -10.68
CA MET A 30 10.46 -6.21 -11.81
C MET A 30 9.90 -4.79 -11.78
N ASN A 31 9.49 -4.31 -10.61
CA ASN A 31 9.02 -2.93 -10.47
C ASN A 31 10.14 -1.90 -10.71
N GLU A 32 11.36 -2.18 -10.27
CA GLU A 32 12.53 -1.36 -10.54
C GLU A 32 12.80 -1.20 -12.04
N ILE A 33 12.71 -2.30 -12.79
CA ILE A 33 12.83 -2.28 -14.26
C ILE A 33 11.73 -1.41 -14.88
N ILE A 34 10.46 -1.62 -14.49
CA ILE A 34 9.32 -0.83 -15.00
C ILE A 34 9.50 0.66 -14.69
N PHE A 35 9.98 0.98 -13.49
CA PHE A 35 10.26 2.36 -13.08
C PHE A 35 11.38 2.99 -13.90
N GLY A 36 12.47 2.27 -14.15
CA GLY A 36 13.56 2.73 -15.02
C GLY A 36 13.10 3.00 -16.46
N ILE A 37 12.21 2.16 -16.98
CA ILE A 37 11.54 2.38 -18.28
C ILE A 37 10.70 3.66 -18.23
N PHE A 38 9.87 3.85 -17.19
CA PHE A 38 9.05 5.05 -17.04
C PHE A 38 9.86 6.35 -16.96
N ILE A 39 11.04 6.32 -16.31
CA ILE A 39 11.97 7.45 -16.29
C ILE A 39 12.55 7.70 -17.69
N SER A 40 13.02 6.65 -18.36
CA SER A 40 13.66 6.77 -19.68
C SER A 40 12.69 7.27 -20.75
N TYR A 41 11.41 6.85 -20.68
CA TYR A 41 10.35 7.23 -21.60
C TYR A 41 9.41 8.32 -21.06
N GLN A 42 9.86 9.08 -20.06
CA GLN A 42 9.07 10.12 -19.38
C GLN A 42 8.47 11.18 -20.32
N ASP A 43 9.10 11.39 -21.48
CA ASP A 43 8.70 12.38 -22.46
C ASP A 43 7.74 11.87 -23.53
N THR A 44 7.50 10.55 -23.57
CA THR A 44 6.59 9.94 -24.53
C THR A 44 5.14 10.39 -24.29
N PRO A 45 4.34 10.51 -25.36
CA PRO A 45 2.94 10.92 -25.25
C PRO A 45 2.11 9.95 -24.40
N VAL A 46 2.50 8.67 -24.34
CA VAL A 46 1.85 7.64 -23.50
C VAL A 46 1.99 7.98 -22.01
N VAL A 47 3.20 8.28 -21.54
CA VAL A 47 3.44 8.62 -20.12
C VAL A 47 2.82 9.98 -19.76
N LYS A 48 2.90 10.96 -20.67
CA LYS A 48 2.28 12.29 -20.47
C LYS A 48 0.75 12.23 -20.45
N ALA A 49 0.14 11.33 -21.21
CA ALA A 49 -1.31 11.12 -21.20
C ALA A 49 -1.78 10.50 -19.87
N ASN A 50 -0.97 9.64 -19.24
CA ASN A 50 -1.35 8.85 -18.07
C ASN A 50 -1.01 9.50 -16.71
N ASN A 51 -1.10 10.84 -16.62
CA ASN A 51 -0.74 11.65 -15.45
C ASN A 51 0.57 11.19 -14.77
N ARG A 52 1.69 11.69 -15.30
CA ARG A 52 3.05 11.33 -14.92
C ARG A 52 3.23 11.20 -13.40
N ASP A 53 2.86 12.23 -12.65
CA ASP A 53 3.07 12.28 -11.19
C ASP A 53 2.39 11.11 -10.46
N LEU A 54 1.16 10.79 -10.84
CA LEU A 54 0.40 9.71 -10.22
C LEU A 54 0.98 8.33 -10.55
N SER A 55 1.46 8.13 -11.78
CA SER A 55 2.15 6.90 -12.17
C SER A 55 3.47 6.72 -11.39
N PHE A 56 4.23 7.80 -11.17
CA PHE A 56 5.42 7.79 -10.33
C PHE A 56 5.09 7.45 -8.86
N ILE A 57 4.08 8.11 -8.28
CA ILE A 57 3.63 7.87 -6.91
C ILE A 57 3.20 6.41 -6.74
N LEU A 58 2.42 5.87 -7.68
CA LEU A 58 1.95 4.49 -7.65
C LEU A 58 3.12 3.48 -7.70
N LEU A 59 4.08 3.66 -8.61
CA LEU A 59 5.23 2.76 -8.72
C LEU A 59 6.10 2.81 -7.45
N ILE A 60 6.36 4.00 -6.91
CA ILE A 60 7.10 4.16 -5.65
C ILE A 60 6.35 3.46 -4.50
N ALA A 61 5.03 3.64 -4.39
CA ALA A 61 4.23 2.97 -3.38
C ALA A 61 4.29 1.44 -3.53
N ILE A 62 4.18 0.90 -4.73
CA ILE A 62 4.28 -0.54 -4.95
C ILE A 62 5.66 -1.08 -4.53
N LYS A 63 6.76 -0.37 -4.85
CA LYS A 63 8.12 -0.76 -4.38
C LYS A 63 8.21 -0.79 -2.86
N LEU A 64 7.73 0.26 -2.20
CA LEU A 64 7.73 0.36 -0.74
C LEU A 64 6.86 -0.74 -0.10
N SER A 65 5.78 -1.16 -0.78
CA SER A 65 4.92 -2.24 -0.30
C SER A 65 5.65 -3.58 -0.32
N PHE A 66 6.39 -3.89 -1.39
CA PHE A 66 7.24 -5.10 -1.41
C PHE A 66 8.35 -5.01 -0.36
N LEU A 67 8.98 -3.84 -0.20
CA LEU A 67 10.00 -3.64 0.83
C LEU A 67 9.44 -3.81 2.27
N SER A 68 8.17 -3.48 2.49
CA SER A 68 7.55 -3.62 3.81
C SER A 68 7.51 -5.07 4.31
N VAL A 69 7.54 -6.07 3.41
CA VAL A 69 7.62 -7.50 3.78
C VAL A 69 8.85 -7.78 4.65
N PHE A 70 9.96 -7.08 4.41
CA PHE A 70 11.19 -7.22 5.19
C PHE A 70 11.05 -6.69 6.62
N LEU A 71 10.12 -5.75 6.88
CA LEU A 71 9.82 -5.28 8.24
C LEU A 71 9.08 -6.33 9.08
N PHE A 72 8.44 -7.31 8.43
CA PHE A 72 7.80 -8.44 9.10
C PHE A 72 8.74 -9.64 9.28
N LEU A 73 9.90 -9.63 8.60
CA LEU A 73 10.90 -10.71 8.63
C LEU A 73 12.00 -10.41 9.66
N GLY A 74 12.45 -11.43 10.39
CA GLY A 74 13.54 -11.32 11.36
C GLY A 74 13.07 -11.14 12.81
N ARG A 75 14.01 -10.77 13.70
CA ARG A 75 13.72 -10.64 15.14
C ARG A 75 12.91 -9.37 15.40
N PRO A 76 11.66 -9.48 15.90
CA PRO A 76 10.86 -8.30 16.20
C PRO A 76 11.50 -7.54 17.37
N VAL A 77 11.70 -6.24 17.16
CA VAL A 77 12.04 -5.23 18.16
C VAL A 77 10.94 -4.17 18.19
N ASP A 78 10.81 -3.41 19.28
CA ASP A 78 9.74 -2.41 19.44
C ASP A 78 9.58 -1.49 18.22
N ILE A 79 10.69 -0.98 17.69
CA ILE A 79 10.69 -0.10 16.52
C ILE A 79 10.12 -0.82 15.28
N THR A 80 10.53 -2.07 15.02
CA THR A 80 10.01 -2.85 13.89
C THR A 80 8.52 -3.18 14.07
N CYS A 81 8.08 -3.42 15.32
CA CYS A 81 6.67 -3.65 15.64
C CYS A 81 5.79 -2.44 15.32
N MET A 82 6.30 -1.22 15.56
CA MET A 82 5.63 0.02 15.17
C MET A 82 5.66 0.21 13.65
N LEU A 83 6.82 0.07 13.02
CA LEU A 83 7.00 0.39 11.60
C LEU A 83 6.25 -0.56 10.66
N ARG A 84 6.10 -1.84 11.00
CA ARG A 84 5.56 -2.87 10.09
C ARG A 84 4.15 -2.53 9.56
N ILE A 85 3.18 -2.30 10.45
CA ILE A 85 1.77 -2.08 10.07
C ILE A 85 1.58 -0.66 9.56
N ILE A 86 2.34 0.31 10.10
CA ILE A 86 2.23 1.71 9.71
C ILE A 86 2.77 1.92 8.29
N THR A 87 3.96 1.39 8.00
CA THR A 87 4.57 1.48 6.68
C THR A 87 3.71 0.77 5.65
N PHE A 88 3.23 -0.44 5.96
CA PHE A 88 2.33 -1.17 5.08
C PHE A 88 1.03 -0.40 4.83
N GLY A 89 0.36 0.08 5.88
CA GLY A 89 -0.92 0.78 5.77
C GLY A 89 -0.84 2.10 5.01
N ILE A 90 0.17 2.93 5.28
CA ILE A 90 0.38 4.19 4.56
C ILE A 90 0.69 3.92 3.09
N THR A 91 1.57 2.96 2.81
CA THR A 91 1.97 2.64 1.45
C THR A 91 0.79 2.07 0.64
N PHE A 92 0.01 1.17 1.24
CA PHE A 92 -1.20 0.63 0.65
C PHE A 92 -2.23 1.74 0.37
N SER A 93 -2.45 2.63 1.33
CA SER A 93 -3.37 3.76 1.18
C SER A 93 -2.94 4.66 0.01
N ILE A 94 -1.66 5.00 -0.13
CA ILE A 94 -1.15 5.80 -1.26
C ILE A 94 -1.40 5.07 -2.60
N ALA A 95 -1.10 3.77 -2.68
CA ALA A 95 -1.28 2.98 -3.89
C ALA A 95 -2.76 2.91 -4.31
N VAL A 96 -3.66 2.52 -3.39
CA VAL A 96 -5.09 2.40 -3.67
C VAL A 96 -5.71 3.76 -3.95
N SER A 97 -5.30 4.82 -3.24
CA SER A 97 -5.81 6.17 -3.51
C SER A 97 -5.37 6.68 -4.88
N SER A 98 -4.17 6.30 -5.35
CA SER A 98 -3.70 6.61 -6.70
C SER A 98 -4.54 5.89 -7.76
N LEU A 99 -4.84 4.60 -7.56
CA LEU A 99 -5.75 3.85 -8.43
C LEU A 99 -7.16 4.45 -8.44
N LEU A 100 -7.69 4.79 -7.26
CA LEU A 100 -8.98 5.44 -7.09
C LEU A 100 -9.05 6.77 -7.84
N ALA A 101 -8.04 7.61 -7.67
CA ALA A 101 -7.91 8.89 -8.35
C ALA A 101 -7.86 8.72 -9.88
N LYS A 102 -7.14 7.71 -10.37
CA LYS A 102 -7.11 7.36 -11.81
C LYS A 102 -8.48 6.95 -12.32
N THR A 103 -9.19 6.09 -11.60
CA THR A 103 -10.55 5.67 -11.95
C THR A 103 -11.54 6.83 -11.95
N ILE A 104 -11.47 7.73 -10.95
CA ILE A 104 -12.29 8.95 -10.90
C ILE A 104 -12.01 9.85 -12.10
N MET A 105 -10.73 10.06 -12.46
CA MET A 105 -10.37 10.85 -13.65
C MET A 105 -11.00 10.27 -14.92
N VAL A 106 -10.98 8.94 -15.08
CA VAL A 106 -11.60 8.24 -16.21
C VAL A 106 -13.12 8.43 -16.20
N CYS A 107 -13.79 8.22 -15.06
CA CYS A 107 -15.23 8.43 -14.94
C CYS A 107 -15.65 9.88 -15.24
N VAL A 108 -14.91 10.87 -14.75
CA VAL A 108 -15.17 12.30 -15.02
C VAL A 108 -14.92 12.62 -16.50
N ALA A 109 -13.89 12.03 -17.11
CA ALA A 109 -13.61 12.18 -18.53
C ALA A 109 -14.77 11.66 -19.41
N PHE A 110 -15.43 10.57 -19.03
CA PHE A 110 -16.59 10.04 -19.74
C PHE A 110 -17.89 10.83 -19.49
N LYS A 111 -18.12 11.29 -18.26
CA LYS A 111 -19.32 12.09 -17.92
C LYS A 111 -19.27 13.54 -18.42
N ALA A 112 -18.09 14.11 -18.62
CA ALA A 112 -17.94 15.48 -19.11
C ALA A 112 -18.30 15.59 -20.60
N THR A 113 -19.55 15.94 -20.87
CA THR A 113 -20.24 15.99 -22.18
C THR A 113 -19.74 17.04 -23.19
N LYS A 114 -18.59 17.68 -22.99
CA LYS A 114 -18.00 18.59 -23.99
C LYS A 114 -16.50 18.34 -24.21
N PRO A 115 -16.07 17.90 -25.41
CA PRO A 115 -14.66 17.77 -25.75
C PRO A 115 -14.05 19.17 -25.99
N GLY A 116 -12.91 19.49 -25.35
CA GLY A 116 -12.06 20.61 -25.78
C GLY A 116 -11.68 21.71 -24.78
N SER A 117 -12.09 21.69 -23.50
CA SER A 117 -11.70 22.76 -22.56
C SER A 117 -10.36 22.49 -21.84
N SER A 118 -9.48 23.51 -21.79
CA SER A 118 -8.23 23.50 -21.01
C SER A 118 -8.46 23.24 -19.52
N TRP A 119 -9.66 23.57 -19.03
CA TRP A 119 -10.15 23.28 -17.68
C TRP A 119 -10.10 21.78 -17.36
N ARG A 120 -10.35 20.88 -18.33
CA ARG A 120 -10.37 19.42 -18.09
C ARG A 120 -8.99 18.84 -17.75
N LYS A 121 -7.90 19.35 -18.33
CA LYS A 121 -6.53 18.93 -17.98
C LYS A 121 -6.13 19.43 -16.59
N TRP A 122 -6.45 20.67 -16.28
CA TRP A 122 -6.11 21.28 -15.00
C TRP A 122 -6.92 20.69 -13.83
N LEU A 123 -8.21 20.45 -14.05
CA LEU A 123 -9.08 19.74 -13.11
C LEU A 123 -8.60 18.30 -12.90
N GLY A 124 -8.16 17.58 -13.94
CA GLY A 124 -7.68 16.20 -13.81
C GLY A 124 -6.48 16.04 -12.87
N VAL A 125 -5.40 16.80 -13.12
CA VAL A 125 -4.16 16.67 -12.32
C VAL A 125 -4.37 17.10 -10.88
N LYS A 126 -4.99 18.27 -10.66
CA LYS A 126 -5.26 18.77 -9.28
C LYS A 126 -6.22 17.87 -8.51
N LEU A 127 -7.27 17.37 -9.15
CA LEU A 127 -8.23 16.47 -8.50
C LEU A 127 -7.54 15.17 -8.07
N SER A 128 -6.74 14.57 -8.94
CA SER A 128 -6.05 13.31 -8.62
C SER A 128 -5.09 13.45 -7.44
N ASN A 129 -4.24 14.48 -7.43
CA ASN A 129 -3.32 14.74 -6.32
C ASN A 129 -4.10 15.06 -5.04
N SER A 130 -5.21 15.81 -5.13
CA SER A 130 -6.05 16.10 -3.97
C SER A 130 -6.69 14.84 -3.38
N VAL A 131 -7.15 13.90 -4.20
CA VAL A 131 -7.72 12.63 -3.73
C VAL A 131 -6.65 11.80 -3.04
N VAL A 132 -5.46 11.66 -3.63
CA VAL A 132 -4.35 10.91 -3.02
C VAL A 132 -3.95 11.52 -1.68
N LEU A 133 -3.79 12.84 -1.60
CA LEU A 133 -3.42 13.53 -0.36
C LEU A 133 -4.50 13.40 0.71
N PHE A 134 -5.78 13.54 0.34
CA PHE A 134 -6.88 13.44 1.29
C PHE A 134 -6.99 12.03 1.87
N CYS A 135 -7.01 11.00 1.03
CA CYS A 135 -7.11 9.62 1.50
C CYS A 135 -5.87 9.18 2.30
N SER A 136 -4.67 9.55 1.84
CA SER A 136 -3.43 9.19 2.56
C SER A 136 -3.31 9.91 3.91
N SER A 137 -3.77 11.18 4.00
CA SER A 137 -3.72 11.92 5.27
C SER A 137 -4.63 11.32 6.34
N ILE A 138 -5.80 10.80 5.96
CA ILE A 138 -6.68 10.06 6.88
C ILE A 138 -5.95 8.84 7.45
N GLN A 139 -5.31 8.02 6.60
CA GLN A 139 -4.53 6.87 7.06
C GLN A 139 -3.42 7.28 8.04
N ILE A 140 -2.69 8.35 7.72
CA ILE A 140 -1.63 8.88 8.58
C ILE A 140 -2.19 9.30 9.94
N ILE A 141 -3.31 10.02 9.98
CA ILE A 141 -3.95 10.45 11.23
C ILE A 141 -4.36 9.25 12.08
N ILE A 142 -4.95 8.21 11.48
CA ILE A 142 -5.32 6.98 12.18
C ILE A 142 -4.07 6.32 12.77
N CYS A 143 -3.01 6.15 11.98
CA CYS A 143 -1.75 5.56 12.44
C CYS A 143 -1.11 6.37 13.58
N MET A 144 -1.06 7.70 13.47
CA MET A 144 -0.48 8.58 14.50
C MET A 144 -1.29 8.53 15.80
N THR A 145 -2.61 8.50 15.69
CA THR A 145 -3.51 8.40 16.85
C THR A 145 -3.30 7.06 17.57
N TRP A 146 -3.19 5.97 16.82
CA TRP A 146 -2.92 4.65 17.40
C TRP A 146 -1.56 4.61 18.10
N LEU A 147 -0.50 5.12 17.46
CA LEU A 147 0.83 5.24 18.08
C LEU A 147 0.83 6.08 19.36
N ALA A 148 0.06 7.17 19.40
CA ALA A 148 0.02 8.06 20.56
C ALA A 148 -0.70 7.44 21.76
N ILE A 149 -1.74 6.64 21.53
CA ILE A 149 -2.56 6.04 22.60
C ILE A 149 -1.93 4.74 23.10
N SER A 150 -1.53 3.85 22.19
CA SER A 150 -1.04 2.51 22.54
C SER A 150 -0.16 2.00 21.40
N PRO A 151 1.13 2.37 21.39
CA PRO A 151 2.03 1.95 20.34
C PRO A 151 2.30 0.43 20.42
N PRO A 152 2.45 -0.26 19.28
CA PRO A 152 2.85 -1.66 19.27
C PRO A 152 4.22 -1.87 19.92
N PHE A 153 4.38 -2.96 20.66
CA PHE A 153 5.61 -3.30 21.38
C PHE A 153 5.94 -4.79 21.23
N GLN A 154 7.19 -5.14 21.48
CA GLN A 154 7.67 -6.51 21.46
C GLN A 154 7.17 -7.24 22.72
N GLU A 155 6.50 -8.37 22.54
CA GLU A 155 6.04 -9.25 23.61
C GLU A 155 6.75 -10.62 23.52
N LEU A 156 7.14 -11.13 24.68
CA LEU A 156 7.76 -12.44 24.86
C LEU A 156 6.68 -13.41 25.36
N ASP A 157 6.07 -14.16 24.45
CA ASP A 157 5.05 -15.14 24.81
C ASP A 157 5.71 -16.45 25.27
N ILE A 158 5.60 -16.71 26.57
CA ILE A 158 6.10 -17.91 27.24
C ILE A 158 5.01 -18.95 27.54
N HIS A 159 3.74 -18.62 27.25
CA HIS A 159 2.57 -19.38 27.66
C HIS A 159 1.97 -20.23 26.55
N THR A 160 2.13 -19.82 25.29
CA THR A 160 1.50 -20.50 24.14
C THR A 160 2.20 -21.82 23.74
N SER A 161 3.46 -22.05 24.12
CA SER A 161 4.16 -23.32 23.87
C SER A 161 5.09 -23.72 25.03
N PRO A 162 4.85 -24.86 25.71
CA PRO A 162 5.72 -25.32 26.78
C PRO A 162 7.07 -25.77 26.20
N GLY A 163 8.11 -24.97 26.41
CA GLY A 163 9.49 -25.27 25.97
C GLY A 163 10.11 -24.21 25.06
N THR A 164 9.31 -23.29 24.51
CA THR A 164 9.76 -22.24 23.59
C THR A 164 9.33 -20.85 24.07
N ILE A 165 10.05 -19.80 23.65
CA ILE A 165 9.67 -18.40 23.84
C ILE A 165 9.33 -17.84 22.47
N ILE A 166 8.08 -17.48 22.22
CA ILE A 166 7.69 -16.90 20.94
C ILE A 166 7.83 -15.39 21.04
N ILE A 167 8.72 -14.81 20.24
CA ILE A 167 8.88 -13.35 20.19
C ILE A 167 7.92 -12.80 19.14
N GLN A 168 6.91 -12.05 19.56
CA GLN A 168 5.90 -11.46 18.67
C GLN A 168 5.75 -9.96 18.95
N CYS A 169 5.05 -9.25 18.06
CA CYS A 169 4.69 -7.87 18.29
C CYS A 169 3.24 -7.81 18.76
N ASN A 170 3.03 -7.36 19.98
CA ASN A 170 1.71 -6.99 20.47
C ASN A 170 1.31 -5.64 19.87
N GLU A 171 0.06 -5.56 19.43
CA GLU A 171 -0.50 -4.36 18.79
C GLU A 171 -0.88 -3.26 19.79
N GLY A 172 -0.89 -3.57 21.09
CA GLY A 172 -1.23 -2.67 22.19
C GLY A 172 -2.73 -2.36 22.27
N SER A 173 -3.34 -1.99 21.15
CA SER A 173 -4.77 -1.69 21.05
C SER A 173 -5.39 -2.37 19.83
N ALA A 174 -6.30 -3.32 20.09
CA ALA A 174 -7.08 -3.98 19.06
C ALA A 174 -7.94 -2.98 18.26
N ILE A 175 -8.49 -1.94 18.93
CA ILE A 175 -9.28 -0.90 18.28
C ILE A 175 -8.42 -0.13 17.27
N GLY A 176 -7.20 0.24 17.66
CA GLY A 176 -6.25 0.91 16.78
C GLY A 176 -5.91 0.05 15.55
N PHE A 177 -5.57 -1.21 15.77
CA PHE A 177 -5.28 -2.16 14.70
C PHE A 177 -6.45 -2.33 13.72
N TYR A 178 -7.65 -2.62 14.23
CA TYR A 178 -8.84 -2.79 13.39
C TYR A 178 -9.26 -1.50 12.69
N SER A 179 -8.99 -0.32 13.27
CA SER A 179 -9.26 0.96 12.60
C SER A 179 -8.39 1.16 11.36
N VAL A 180 -7.10 0.80 11.43
CA VAL A 180 -6.16 0.85 10.29
C VAL A 180 -6.60 -0.12 9.20
N ILE A 181 -6.87 -1.38 9.56
CA ILE A 181 -7.31 -2.40 8.60
C ILE A 181 -8.68 -2.07 8.00
N GLY A 182 -9.61 -1.61 8.83
CA GLY A 182 -10.94 -1.20 8.40
C GLY A 182 -10.89 -0.08 7.37
N TYR A 183 -10.02 0.92 7.56
CA TYR A 183 -9.84 1.99 6.59
C TYR A 183 -9.20 1.51 5.28
N MET A 184 -8.19 0.63 5.35
CA MET A 184 -7.62 -0.02 4.16
C MET A 184 -8.69 -0.82 3.38
N GLY A 185 -9.51 -1.59 4.09
CA GLY A 185 -10.61 -2.36 3.50
C GLY A 185 -11.67 -1.47 2.85
N LEU A 186 -12.02 -0.35 3.49
CA LEU A 186 -12.94 0.64 2.94
C LEU A 186 -12.39 1.25 1.64
N LEU A 187 -11.14 1.70 1.64
CA LEU A 187 -10.47 2.24 0.46
C LEU A 187 -10.46 1.23 -0.69
N ALA A 188 -10.11 -0.02 -0.40
CA ALA A 188 -10.10 -1.11 -1.37
C ALA A 188 -11.49 -1.37 -1.95
N ALA A 189 -12.53 -1.42 -1.10
CA ALA A 189 -13.91 -1.64 -1.52
C ALA A 189 -14.41 -0.50 -2.43
N VAL A 190 -14.18 0.76 -2.05
CA VAL A 190 -14.57 1.92 -2.87
C VAL A 190 -13.83 1.92 -4.21
N SER A 191 -12.52 1.64 -4.19
CA SER A 191 -11.72 1.53 -5.42
C SER A 191 -12.23 0.43 -6.34
N PHE A 192 -12.57 -0.75 -5.78
CA PHE A 192 -13.10 -1.86 -6.54
C PHE A 192 -14.46 -1.54 -7.18
N VAL A 193 -15.39 -0.95 -6.41
CA VAL A 193 -16.71 -0.56 -6.93
C VAL A 193 -16.58 0.45 -8.06
N LEU A 194 -15.73 1.47 -7.91
CA LEU A 194 -15.51 2.44 -8.99
C LEU A 194 -14.82 1.82 -10.21
N ALA A 195 -13.86 0.92 -10.01
CA ALA A 195 -13.20 0.23 -11.12
C ALA A 195 -14.20 -0.63 -11.91
N PHE A 196 -15.09 -1.34 -11.22
CA PHE A 196 -16.17 -2.10 -11.84
C PHE A 196 -17.14 -1.20 -12.62
N LEU A 197 -17.53 -0.06 -12.04
CA LEU A 197 -18.37 0.93 -12.71
C LEU A 197 -17.68 1.50 -13.96
N ALA A 198 -16.39 1.77 -13.89
CA ALA A 198 -15.60 2.29 -15.01
C ALA A 198 -15.49 1.28 -16.16
N ARG A 199 -15.34 -0.02 -15.86
CA ARG A 199 -15.40 -1.10 -16.88
C ARG A 199 -16.77 -1.24 -17.54
N SER A 200 -17.83 -0.82 -16.84
CA SER A 200 -19.21 -0.88 -17.35
C SER A 200 -19.58 0.35 -18.20
N LEU A 201 -18.66 1.32 -18.36
CA LEU A 201 -18.87 2.46 -19.26
C LEU A 201 -18.71 2.01 -20.72
N PRO A 202 -19.63 2.42 -21.62
CA PRO A 202 -19.63 1.96 -23.00
C PRO A 202 -18.35 2.33 -23.74
N ASP A 203 -17.73 1.30 -24.32
CA ASP A 203 -16.50 1.30 -25.11
C ASP A 203 -16.41 2.49 -26.07
N SER A 204 -15.56 3.47 -25.74
CA SER A 204 -14.98 4.32 -26.79
C SER A 204 -13.46 4.34 -26.82
N PHE A 205 -12.74 3.89 -25.79
CA PHE A 205 -11.29 3.67 -25.92
C PHE A 205 -10.79 2.54 -24.99
N ASN A 206 -10.16 1.54 -25.61
CA ASN A 206 -9.64 0.24 -25.11
C ASN A 206 -8.70 0.26 -23.88
N GLU A 207 -8.57 1.34 -23.11
CA GLU A 207 -7.69 1.41 -21.92
C GLU A 207 -8.33 0.89 -20.62
N ALA A 208 -9.68 0.84 -20.52
CA ALA A 208 -10.36 0.47 -19.27
C ALA A 208 -10.40 -1.06 -18.99
N LYS A 209 -9.97 -1.91 -19.93
CA LYS A 209 -10.03 -3.37 -19.79
C LYS A 209 -8.94 -3.95 -18.88
N TYR A 210 -7.87 -3.20 -18.61
CA TYR A 210 -6.69 -3.66 -17.88
C TYR A 210 -6.50 -3.03 -16.48
N ILE A 211 -7.41 -2.14 -16.04
CA ILE A 211 -7.47 -1.61 -14.66
C ILE A 211 -8.26 -2.58 -13.81
#